data_AF-A0A352WJ38-F1
#
_entry.id   AF-A0A352WJ38-F1
#
_cell.length_a   1.000
_cell.length_b   1.000
_cell.length_c   1.000
_cell.angle_alpha   90.00
_cell.angle_beta   90.00
_cell.angle_gamma   90.00
#
_symmetry.space_group_name_H-M   'P 1'
#
loop_
_entity.id
_entity.type
_entity.pdbx_description
1 polymer ?
#
loop_
_entity_poly.entity_id
_entity_poly.type
_entity_poly.pdbx_seq_one_letter_code
_entity_poly.pdbx_strand_id
1 'polypeptide(L)'
;MGFFDKIAGAFEKKQCDICGGEIGLLGNKKLENGNCCKECVKKLSPWFTDRKHSTVEEIREQIEYREQNREELKDFHETVTMGEDSSLFLIDQQNRRFVVLPRSNVDLYAQNPDIIYFDQVNEMKLDISYSSSEEKMMRDGQRVSYDPPRYEHSFTFYVKIVTNHPYAHEHRCQLNGRSLKVHTAGPKMDRSYRLDALEDLSRFLDYYPPLNYRDRVQVDREMDDCYYFANMGDEICRTIMRG
;
A
#
# COMPACT_ATOMS: atom_id res chain seq x y z
N MET A 1 3.64 -31.97 -43.85
CA MET A 1 3.66 -30.60 -43.32
C MET A 1 2.94 -30.65 -41.99
N GLY A 2 3.71 -30.49 -40.91
CA GLY A 2 3.35 -30.99 -39.58
C GLY A 2 2.37 -30.08 -38.85
N PHE A 3 1.62 -30.67 -37.92
CA PHE A 3 0.74 -29.96 -36.98
C PHE A 3 1.46 -28.83 -36.21
N PHE A 4 2.80 -28.92 -36.10
CA PHE A 4 3.68 -27.88 -35.53
C PHE A 4 3.82 -26.62 -36.40
N ASP A 5 3.71 -26.71 -37.74
CA ASP A 5 3.76 -25.54 -38.64
C ASP A 5 2.50 -24.66 -38.52
N LYS A 6 1.35 -25.27 -38.17
CA LYS A 6 0.10 -24.53 -37.89
C LYS A 6 0.10 -23.83 -36.53
N ILE A 7 0.88 -24.30 -35.56
CA ILE A 7 1.07 -23.61 -34.27
C ILE A 7 2.13 -22.50 -34.42
N ALA A 8 3.17 -22.73 -35.22
CA ALA A 8 4.21 -21.73 -35.52
C ALA A 8 3.71 -20.56 -36.40
N GLY A 9 2.69 -20.79 -37.24
CA GLY A 9 2.08 -19.77 -38.10
C GLY A 9 0.97 -18.93 -37.47
N ALA A 10 0.66 -19.08 -36.18
CA ALA A 10 -0.48 -18.43 -35.52
C ALA A 10 -0.12 -17.33 -34.51
N PHE A 11 1.17 -16.98 -34.37
CA PHE A 11 1.60 -15.87 -33.53
C PHE A 11 2.49 -14.93 -34.32
N GLU A 12 1.89 -13.88 -34.90
CA GLU A 12 2.65 -12.70 -35.30
C GLU A 12 3.37 -12.17 -34.06
N LYS A 13 4.70 -12.19 -34.10
CA LYS A 13 5.53 -11.53 -33.09
C LYS A 13 5.19 -10.05 -33.12
N LYS A 14 4.56 -9.57 -32.05
CA LYS A 14 4.23 -8.14 -31.93
C LYS A 14 5.50 -7.36 -31.65
N GLN A 15 5.61 -6.17 -32.23
CA GLN A 15 6.66 -5.23 -31.87
C GLN A 15 6.17 -4.29 -30.77
N CYS A 16 7.10 -3.83 -29.94
CA CYS A 16 6.84 -2.81 -28.94
C CYS A 16 6.82 -1.43 -29.61
N ASP A 17 5.69 -0.73 -29.50
CA ASP A 17 5.53 0.62 -30.07
C ASP A 17 6.31 1.70 -29.30
N ILE A 18 6.90 1.33 -28.15
CA ILE A 18 7.74 2.21 -27.33
C ILE A 18 9.23 2.08 -27.69
N CYS A 19 9.76 0.86 -27.77
CA CYS A 19 11.20 0.63 -27.95
C CYS A 19 11.57 -0.14 -29.24
N GLY A 20 10.60 -0.55 -30.05
CA GLY A 20 10.80 -1.34 -31.27
C GLY A 20 11.17 -2.82 -31.04
N GLY A 21 11.41 -3.25 -29.80
CA GLY A 21 11.80 -4.62 -29.48
C GLY A 21 10.69 -5.65 -29.73
N GLU A 22 11.07 -6.90 -30.02
CA GLU A 22 10.12 -8.01 -30.18
C GLU A 22 9.45 -8.35 -28.85
N ILE A 23 8.12 -8.52 -28.87
CA ILE A 23 7.32 -8.92 -27.72
C ILE A 23 7.07 -10.44 -27.78
N GLY A 24 7.63 -11.16 -26.80
CA GLY A 24 7.36 -12.58 -26.60
C GLY A 24 5.95 -12.86 -26.04
N LEU A 25 5.53 -14.12 -26.09
CA LEU A 25 4.20 -14.61 -25.71
C LEU A 25 3.68 -14.16 -24.33
N LEU A 26 4.57 -13.97 -23.35
CA LEU A 26 4.21 -13.66 -21.96
C LEU A 26 4.52 -12.20 -21.55
N GLY A 27 4.88 -11.34 -22.52
CA GLY A 27 5.41 -10.00 -22.25
C GLY A 27 4.60 -8.86 -22.86
N ASN A 28 3.45 -9.14 -23.49
CA ASN A 28 2.66 -8.09 -24.14
C ASN A 28 1.73 -7.40 -23.15
N LYS A 29 1.88 -6.08 -23.08
CA LYS A 29 0.84 -5.19 -22.60
C LYS A 29 0.15 -4.54 -23.80
N LYS A 30 -1.12 -4.90 -24.03
CA LYS A 30 -1.96 -4.19 -24.99
C LYS A 30 -2.28 -2.78 -24.48
N LEU A 31 -2.06 -1.79 -25.34
CA LEU A 31 -2.44 -0.38 -25.17
C LEU A 31 -3.67 -0.08 -26.04
N GLU A 32 -4.24 1.12 -25.91
CA GLU A 32 -5.39 1.52 -26.74
C GLU A 32 -5.06 1.53 -28.24
N ASN A 33 -3.89 2.08 -28.59
CA ASN A 33 -3.41 2.25 -29.95
C ASN A 33 -2.05 1.59 -30.22
N GLY A 34 -1.69 0.55 -29.45
CA GLY A 34 -0.41 -0.15 -29.63
C GLY A 34 -0.14 -1.31 -28.65
N ASN A 35 1.12 -1.68 -28.53
CA ASN A 35 1.65 -2.75 -27.70
C ASN A 35 2.91 -2.27 -26.98
N CYS A 36 3.05 -2.65 -25.71
CA CYS A 36 4.19 -2.30 -24.87
C CYS A 36 4.81 -3.57 -24.28
N CYS A 37 6.13 -3.68 -24.33
CA CYS A 37 6.85 -4.84 -23.80
C CYS A 37 7.02 -4.74 -22.28
N LYS A 38 7.18 -5.89 -21.62
CA LYS A 38 7.41 -5.98 -20.17
C LYS A 38 8.54 -5.08 -19.65
N GLU A 39 9.60 -4.86 -20.43
CA GLU A 39 10.73 -4.02 -19.99
C GLU A 39 10.39 -2.53 -20.01
N CYS A 40 9.57 -2.07 -20.96
CA CYS A 40 9.03 -0.71 -20.92
C CYS A 40 8.02 -0.55 -19.78
N VAL A 41 7.19 -1.57 -19.52
CA VAL A 41 6.25 -1.55 -18.37
C VAL A 41 6.96 -1.43 -17.02
N LYS A 42 8.15 -2.03 -16.86
CA LYS A 42 8.94 -1.92 -15.63
C LYS A 42 9.53 -0.53 -15.39
N LYS A 43 9.66 0.29 -16.43
CA LYS A 43 10.12 1.68 -16.28
C LYS A 43 9.04 2.56 -15.65
N LEU A 44 7.78 2.16 -15.78
CA LEU A 44 6.65 2.94 -15.31
C LEU A 44 6.61 3.01 -13.78
N SER A 45 6.07 4.12 -13.28
CA SER A 45 5.82 4.31 -11.86
C SER A 45 4.95 3.16 -11.32
N PRO A 46 5.26 2.61 -10.12
CA PRO A 46 4.36 1.68 -9.42
C PRO A 46 2.97 2.29 -9.15
N TRP A 47 2.90 3.61 -9.03
CA TRP A 47 1.71 4.40 -8.72
C TRP A 47 0.85 4.70 -9.94
N PHE A 48 1.41 4.54 -11.15
CA PHE A 48 0.65 4.57 -12.39
C PHE A 48 -0.30 3.36 -12.45
N THR A 49 -1.57 3.52 -12.07
CA THR A 49 -2.55 2.42 -11.93
C THR A 49 -3.46 2.25 -13.14
N ASP A 50 -3.77 3.31 -13.90
CA ASP A 50 -4.59 3.20 -15.12
C ASP A 50 -3.78 2.78 -16.35
N ARG A 51 -3.23 1.58 -16.25
CA ARG A 51 -2.37 1.05 -17.31
C ARG A 51 -3.18 0.48 -18.47
N LYS A 52 -4.42 0.02 -18.24
CA LYS A 52 -5.15 -0.82 -19.22
C LYS A 52 -5.70 -0.01 -20.40
N HIS A 53 -5.91 1.29 -20.19
CA HIS A 53 -6.47 2.21 -21.17
C HIS A 53 -5.46 3.28 -21.58
N SER A 54 -4.15 3.05 -21.39
CA SER A 54 -3.14 4.01 -21.83
C SER A 54 -2.87 3.87 -23.33
N THR A 55 -2.64 5.00 -24.00
CA THR A 55 -2.10 5.12 -25.35
C THR A 55 -0.58 4.97 -25.36
N VAL A 56 -0.01 4.77 -26.55
CA VAL A 56 1.45 4.75 -26.76
C VAL A 56 2.10 6.05 -26.28
N GLU A 57 1.45 7.19 -26.50
CA GLU A 57 2.01 8.50 -26.16
C GLU A 57 2.05 8.73 -24.65
N GLU A 58 0.95 8.43 -23.93
CA GLU A 58 0.92 8.51 -22.47
C GLU A 58 1.98 7.63 -21.81
N ILE A 59 2.28 6.45 -22.39
CA ILE A 59 3.36 5.59 -21.91
C ILE A 59 4.73 6.24 -22.13
N ARG A 60 4.95 6.96 -23.24
CA ARG A 60 6.21 7.68 -23.49
C ARG A 60 6.37 8.86 -22.54
N GLU A 61 5.33 9.68 -22.40
CA GLU A 61 5.30 10.80 -21.45
C GLU A 61 5.60 10.32 -20.02
N GLN A 62 5.00 9.19 -19.62
CA GLN A 62 5.25 8.61 -18.31
C GLN A 62 6.72 8.17 -18.18
N ILE A 63 7.31 7.52 -19.19
CA ILE A 63 8.73 7.12 -19.16
C ILE A 63 9.65 8.35 -19.09
N GLU A 64 9.36 9.40 -19.84
CA GLU A 64 10.12 10.66 -19.81
C GLU A 64 10.03 11.31 -18.42
N TYR A 65 8.82 11.39 -17.84
CA TYR A 65 8.63 11.82 -16.46
C TYR A 65 9.49 10.99 -15.49
N ARG A 66 9.61 9.68 -15.69
CA ARG A 66 10.44 8.82 -14.83
C ARG A 66 11.93 9.12 -14.95
N GLU A 67 12.39 9.55 -16.12
CA GLU A 67 13.77 10.00 -16.33
C GLU A 67 14.01 11.35 -15.64
N GLN A 68 13.07 12.29 -15.74
CA GLN A 68 13.12 13.58 -15.02
C GLN A 68 13.09 13.39 -13.50
N ASN A 69 12.19 12.56 -12.98
CA ASN A 69 12.10 12.22 -11.56
C ASN A 69 13.42 11.60 -11.04
N ARG A 70 14.11 10.80 -11.86
CA ARG A 70 15.41 10.21 -11.49
C ARG A 70 16.50 11.29 -11.33
N GLU A 71 16.47 12.31 -12.17
CA GLU A 71 17.38 13.45 -12.05
C GLU A 71 17.05 14.28 -10.79
N GLU A 72 15.77 14.56 -10.54
CA GLU A 72 15.33 15.27 -9.33
C GLU A 72 15.68 14.53 -8.02
N LEU A 73 15.66 13.20 -8.04
CA LEU A 73 16.05 12.37 -6.89
C LEU A 73 17.52 12.56 -6.48
N LYS A 74 18.41 13.00 -7.38
CA LYS A 74 19.82 13.29 -7.05
C LYS A 74 19.96 14.43 -6.05
N ASP A 75 19.00 15.35 -6.07
CA ASP A 75 18.95 16.49 -5.15
C ASP A 75 18.03 16.21 -3.96
N PHE A 76 17.51 14.99 -3.79
CA PHE A 76 16.62 14.65 -2.68
C PHE A 76 17.42 14.56 -1.36
N HIS A 77 17.06 15.42 -0.40
CA HIS A 77 17.74 15.48 0.89
C HIS A 77 16.80 14.98 1.99
N GLU A 78 16.96 13.72 2.37
CA GLU A 78 16.23 13.12 3.49
C GLU A 78 16.55 13.88 4.80
N THR A 79 15.53 14.51 5.37
CA THR A 79 15.59 15.21 6.67
C THR A 79 14.88 14.45 7.77
N VAL A 80 13.84 13.70 7.40
CA VAL A 80 13.03 12.91 8.31
C VAL A 80 12.67 11.59 7.64
N THR A 81 12.72 10.51 8.40
CA THR A 81 12.32 9.18 7.95
C THR A 81 11.33 8.58 8.93
N MET A 82 10.21 8.10 8.39
CA MET A 82 9.11 7.51 9.14
C MET A 82 8.60 6.27 8.43
N GLY A 83 8.10 5.28 9.18
CA GLY A 83 7.67 4.01 8.62
C GLY A 83 8.68 2.89 8.80
N GLU A 84 8.26 1.67 8.53
CA GLU A 84 9.05 0.46 8.79
C GLU A 84 8.70 -0.69 7.84
N ASP A 85 7.99 -1.70 8.32
CA ASP A 85 7.77 -3.02 7.72
C ASP A 85 7.39 -3.00 6.24
N SER A 86 6.37 -2.21 5.89
CA SER A 86 5.69 -2.26 4.59
C SER A 86 5.73 -0.96 3.80
N SER A 87 6.09 0.15 4.43
CA SER A 87 6.26 1.44 3.77
C SER A 87 7.18 2.32 4.59
N LEU A 88 8.14 2.95 3.92
CA LEU A 88 9.08 3.91 4.49
C LEU A 88 8.91 5.24 3.75
N PHE A 89 8.56 6.28 4.49
CA PHE A 89 8.44 7.65 4.03
C PHE A 89 9.76 8.36 4.28
N LEU A 90 10.44 8.76 3.20
CA LEU A 90 11.57 9.67 3.28
C LEU A 90 11.06 11.07 2.97
N ILE A 91 11.36 12.03 3.84
CA ILE A 91 10.81 13.38 3.79
C ILE A 91 11.94 14.39 3.70
N ASP A 92 11.90 15.20 2.65
CA ASP A 92 12.74 16.37 2.44
C ASP A 92 11.91 17.61 2.82
N GLN A 93 12.00 17.99 4.10
CA GLN A 93 11.22 19.11 4.64
C GLN A 93 11.66 20.45 4.04
N GLN A 94 12.95 20.58 3.67
CA GLN A 94 13.48 21.82 3.12
C GLN A 94 12.88 22.11 1.75
N ASN A 95 12.79 21.09 0.90
CA ASN A 95 12.20 21.21 -0.43
C ASN A 95 10.71 20.81 -0.46
N ARG A 96 10.08 20.60 0.70
CA ARG A 96 8.66 20.27 0.87
C ARG A 96 8.19 19.12 -0.03
N ARG A 97 8.93 18.01 -0.01
CA ARG A 97 8.64 16.84 -0.83
C ARG A 97 8.93 15.55 -0.09
N PHE A 98 8.33 14.45 -0.53
CA PHE A 98 8.56 13.14 0.06
C PHE A 98 8.51 12.05 -1.02
N VAL A 99 9.04 10.89 -0.66
CA VAL A 99 8.95 9.66 -1.44
C VAL A 99 8.48 8.53 -0.52
N VAL A 100 7.83 7.52 -1.10
CA VAL A 100 7.45 6.30 -0.36
C VAL A 100 8.15 5.10 -0.97
N LEU A 101 8.88 4.38 -0.12
CA LEU A 101 9.54 3.12 -0.45
C LEU A 101 8.77 1.95 0.16
N PRO A 102 8.75 0.77 -0.50
CA PRO A 102 7.99 -0.39 -0.02
C PRO A 102 8.57 -1.09 1.22
N ARG A 103 9.81 -0.78 1.62
CA ARG A 103 10.47 -1.28 2.84
C ARG A 103 11.83 -0.60 3.03
N SER A 104 12.46 -0.82 4.19
CA SER A 104 13.86 -0.46 4.43
C SER A 104 14.85 -1.25 3.55
N ASN A 105 16.05 -0.70 3.35
CA ASN A 105 17.16 -1.27 2.56
C ASN A 105 16.90 -1.42 1.06
N VAL A 106 16.29 -0.40 0.46
CA VAL A 106 16.14 -0.33 -0.99
C VAL A 106 16.91 0.87 -1.52
N ASP A 107 17.68 0.67 -2.57
CA ASP A 107 18.40 1.75 -3.26
C ASP A 107 17.38 2.71 -3.89
N LEU A 108 17.33 3.93 -3.34
CA LEU A 108 16.45 5.02 -3.76
C LEU A 108 16.58 5.29 -5.26
N TYR A 109 17.81 5.32 -5.78
CA TYR A 109 18.09 5.59 -7.18
C TYR A 109 17.70 4.44 -8.07
N ALA A 110 17.94 3.20 -7.64
CA ALA A 110 17.54 2.02 -8.41
C ALA A 110 16.01 1.92 -8.54
N GLN A 111 15.27 2.21 -7.46
CA GLN A 111 13.80 2.17 -7.47
C GLN A 111 13.19 3.36 -8.19
N ASN A 112 13.82 4.53 -8.08
CA ASN A 112 13.30 5.78 -8.57
C ASN A 112 11.86 5.99 -8.04
N PRO A 113 11.57 6.09 -6.73
CA PRO A 113 10.20 6.32 -6.28
C PRO A 113 9.69 7.68 -6.79
N ASP A 114 8.38 7.82 -6.94
CA ASP A 114 7.80 9.09 -7.36
C ASP A 114 7.97 10.14 -6.26
N ILE A 115 8.52 11.29 -6.62
CA ILE A 115 8.63 12.46 -5.75
C ILE A 115 7.27 13.14 -5.71
N ILE A 116 6.74 13.32 -4.50
CA ILE A 116 5.48 14.01 -4.27
C ILE A 116 5.77 15.29 -3.48
N TYR A 117 5.35 16.42 -4.03
CA TYR A 117 5.44 17.70 -3.33
C TYR A 117 4.27 17.86 -2.35
N PHE A 118 4.50 18.55 -1.24
CA PHE A 118 3.49 18.69 -0.19
C PHE A 118 2.24 19.43 -0.70
N ASP A 119 2.41 20.40 -1.61
CA ASP A 119 1.32 21.16 -2.22
C ASP A 119 0.49 20.34 -3.23
N GLN A 120 0.98 19.17 -3.65
CA GLN A 120 0.24 18.22 -4.46
C GLN A 120 -0.71 17.36 -3.63
N VAL A 121 -0.56 17.32 -2.30
CA VAL A 121 -1.35 16.47 -1.40
C VAL A 121 -2.68 17.16 -1.06
N ASN A 122 -3.77 16.62 -1.59
CA ASN A 122 -5.13 17.12 -1.34
C ASN A 122 -5.71 16.56 -0.04
N GLU A 123 -5.43 15.29 0.27
CA GLU A 123 -5.87 14.61 1.49
C GLU A 123 -4.79 13.63 1.92
N MET A 124 -4.47 13.62 3.21
CA MET A 124 -3.63 12.59 3.81
C MET A 124 -4.16 12.25 5.19
N LYS A 125 -4.41 10.96 5.45
CA LYS A 125 -4.97 10.52 6.73
C LYS A 125 -4.58 9.09 7.09
N LEU A 126 -4.63 8.82 8.39
CA LEU A 126 -4.64 7.47 8.91
C LEU A 126 -5.89 6.73 8.41
N ASP A 127 -5.70 5.49 7.99
CA ASP A 127 -6.78 4.63 7.52
C ASP A 127 -6.56 3.21 8.08
N ILE A 128 -7.49 2.71 8.88
CA ILE A 128 -7.37 1.41 9.55
C ILE A 128 -8.39 0.45 8.93
N SER A 129 -7.88 -0.57 8.24
CA SER A 129 -8.69 -1.71 7.83
C SER A 129 -8.97 -2.58 9.05
N TYR A 130 -10.26 -2.72 9.37
CA TYR A 130 -10.73 -3.45 10.53
C TYR A 130 -11.69 -4.57 10.14
N SER A 131 -11.51 -5.72 10.79
CA SER A 131 -12.45 -6.83 10.74
C SER A 131 -12.53 -7.52 12.09
N SER A 132 -13.68 -8.13 12.37
CA SER A 132 -13.91 -8.87 13.60
C SER A 132 -14.67 -10.14 13.34
N SER A 133 -14.26 -11.22 14.01
CA SER A 133 -14.88 -12.53 13.91
C SER A 133 -15.10 -13.12 15.30
N GLU A 134 -16.30 -13.70 15.50
CA GLU A 134 -16.61 -14.38 16.75
C GLU A 134 -15.83 -15.69 16.85
N GLU A 135 -15.15 -15.88 17.97
CA GLU A 135 -14.55 -17.16 18.31
C GLU A 135 -15.61 -18.12 18.82
N LYS A 136 -15.54 -19.37 18.38
CA LYS A 136 -16.48 -20.42 18.78
C LYS A 136 -15.72 -21.63 19.31
N MET A 137 -16.20 -22.19 20.40
CA MET A 137 -15.71 -23.46 20.92
C MET A 137 -16.47 -24.63 20.27
N MET A 138 -15.80 -25.77 20.16
CA MET A 138 -16.46 -27.02 19.80
C MET A 138 -17.04 -27.65 21.07
N ARG A 139 -18.34 -27.91 21.06
CA ARG A 139 -19.04 -28.67 22.11
C ARG A 139 -19.97 -29.65 21.43
N ASP A 140 -19.84 -30.93 21.76
CA ASP A 140 -20.68 -32.01 21.23
C ASP A 140 -20.77 -32.01 19.69
N GLY A 141 -19.64 -31.73 19.01
CA GLY A 141 -19.57 -31.68 17.54
C GLY A 141 -20.17 -30.42 16.90
N GLN A 142 -20.61 -29.44 17.70
CA GLN A 142 -21.17 -28.17 17.21
C GLN A 142 -20.29 -26.97 17.60
N ARG A 143 -20.26 -25.96 16.73
CA ARG A 143 -19.61 -24.67 17.01
C ARG A 143 -20.55 -23.81 17.83
N VAL A 144 -20.27 -23.67 19.12
CA VAL A 144 -21.06 -22.84 20.05
C VAL A 144 -20.26 -21.62 20.49
N SER A 145 -20.97 -20.54 20.79
CA SER A 145 -20.36 -19.31 21.32
C SER A 145 -19.80 -19.54 22.72
N TYR A 146 -18.76 -18.79 23.07
CA TYR A 146 -18.34 -18.68 24.47
C TYR A 146 -19.37 -17.87 25.28
N ASP A 147 -19.37 -18.05 26.61
CA ASP A 147 -20.14 -17.23 27.54
C ASP A 147 -19.18 -16.61 28.57
N PRO A 148 -18.93 -15.28 28.51
CA PRO A 148 -19.41 -14.34 27.49
C PRO A 148 -18.80 -14.60 26.08
N PRO A 149 -19.45 -14.12 25.00
CA PRO A 149 -18.92 -14.25 23.64
C PRO A 149 -17.52 -13.66 23.50
N ARG A 150 -16.75 -14.20 22.56
CA ARG A 150 -15.35 -13.80 22.31
C ARG A 150 -15.16 -13.41 20.86
N TYR A 151 -14.27 -12.46 20.62
CA TYR A 151 -13.99 -11.93 19.30
C TYR A 151 -12.50 -11.77 19.05
N GLU A 152 -12.03 -12.22 17.89
CA GLU A 152 -10.74 -11.84 17.31
C GLU A 152 -10.97 -10.61 16.41
N HIS A 153 -10.27 -9.53 16.72
CA HIS A 153 -10.23 -8.29 15.95
C HIS A 153 -8.91 -8.21 15.18
N SER A 154 -8.98 -7.89 13.90
CA SER A 154 -7.82 -7.79 13.02
C SER A 154 -7.69 -6.38 12.47
N PHE A 155 -6.53 -5.77 12.66
CA PHE A 155 -6.20 -4.39 12.27
C PHE A 155 -5.05 -4.36 11.26
N THR A 156 -5.22 -3.59 10.19
CA THR A 156 -4.12 -3.21 9.30
C THR A 156 -4.14 -1.70 9.10
N PHE A 157 -2.99 -1.08 9.31
CA PHE A 157 -2.81 0.35 9.33
C PHE A 157 -2.26 0.83 8.00
N TYR A 158 -2.85 1.89 7.47
CA TYR A 158 -2.46 2.52 6.25
C TYR A 158 -2.36 4.03 6.45
N VAL A 159 -1.52 4.65 5.64
CA VAL A 159 -1.62 6.08 5.32
C VAL A 159 -2.29 6.17 3.95
N LYS A 160 -3.47 6.77 3.90
CA LYS A 160 -4.14 7.13 2.65
C LYS A 160 -3.58 8.47 2.19
N ILE A 161 -3.19 8.55 0.92
CA ILE A 161 -2.65 9.73 0.27
C ILE A 161 -3.48 9.99 -0.99
N VAL A 162 -4.05 11.18 -1.12
CA VAL A 162 -4.74 11.64 -2.31
C VAL A 162 -4.00 12.87 -2.83
N THR A 163 -3.58 12.84 -4.09
CA THR A 163 -2.79 13.91 -4.69
C THR A 163 -3.39 14.39 -6.02
N ASN A 164 -2.99 15.58 -6.47
CA ASN A 164 -3.23 16.05 -7.82
C ASN A 164 -2.08 15.69 -8.80
N HIS A 165 -1.10 14.86 -8.38
CA HIS A 165 0.02 14.46 -9.20
C HIS A 165 -0.46 13.57 -10.38
N PRO A 166 0.04 13.78 -11.61
CA PRO A 166 -0.52 13.20 -12.85
C PRO A 166 -0.55 11.67 -12.90
N TYR A 167 0.31 11.01 -12.12
CA TYR A 167 0.42 9.54 -12.09
C TYR A 167 0.20 8.94 -10.71
N ALA A 168 -0.19 9.74 -9.70
CA ALA A 168 -0.11 9.38 -8.28
C ALA A 168 -1.37 9.76 -7.48
N HIS A 169 -2.54 9.60 -8.07
CA HIS A 169 -3.79 10.19 -7.56
C HIS A 169 -4.24 9.68 -6.19
N GLU A 170 -4.24 8.36 -5.97
CA GLU A 170 -4.66 7.77 -4.70
C GLU A 170 -3.81 6.55 -4.38
N HIS A 171 -3.18 6.57 -3.20
CA HIS A 171 -2.36 5.49 -2.69
C HIS A 171 -2.68 5.18 -1.23
N ARG A 172 -2.58 3.90 -0.88
CA ARG A 172 -2.66 3.41 0.50
C ARG A 172 -1.36 2.72 0.84
N CYS A 173 -0.56 3.35 1.68
CA CYS A 173 0.74 2.85 2.10
C CYS A 173 0.56 2.09 3.42
N GLN A 174 0.75 0.77 3.39
CA GLN A 174 0.61 -0.06 4.58
C GLN A 174 1.77 0.19 5.55
N LEU A 175 1.47 0.38 6.83
CA LEU A 175 2.49 0.65 7.84
C LEU A 175 3.03 -0.64 8.46
N ASN A 176 2.13 -1.53 8.90
CA ASN A 176 2.49 -2.79 9.57
C ASN A 176 2.66 -3.96 8.60
N GLY A 177 3.62 -4.86 8.82
CA GLY A 177 3.93 -5.99 7.93
C GLY A 177 2.83 -7.05 7.82
N ARG A 178 2.09 -7.25 8.90
CA ARG A 178 0.99 -8.22 9.01
C ARG A 178 -0.12 -7.64 9.87
N SER A 179 -1.36 -8.05 9.61
CA SER A 179 -2.48 -7.63 10.45
C SER A 179 -2.24 -7.98 11.92
N LEU A 180 -2.47 -7.00 12.80
CA LEU A 180 -2.39 -7.17 14.23
C LEU A 180 -3.70 -7.76 14.74
N LYS A 181 -3.61 -8.67 15.70
CA LYS A 181 -4.76 -9.40 16.23
C LYS A 181 -4.94 -9.06 17.70
N VAL A 182 -6.17 -8.70 18.08
CA VAL A 182 -6.55 -8.42 19.47
C VAL A 182 -7.78 -9.24 19.80
N HIS A 183 -7.74 -9.99 20.89
CA HIS A 183 -8.83 -10.86 21.33
C HIS A 183 -9.61 -10.20 22.46
N THR A 184 -10.94 -10.23 22.45
CA THR A 184 -11.77 -9.57 23.49
C THR A 184 -12.94 -10.46 23.90
N ALA A 185 -13.50 -10.23 25.09
CA ALA A 185 -14.73 -10.86 25.56
C ALA A 185 -15.80 -9.82 25.82
N GLY A 186 -17.06 -10.19 25.57
CA GLY A 186 -18.20 -9.33 25.76
C GLY A 186 -19.12 -9.32 24.55
N PRO A 187 -20.15 -8.47 24.55
CA PRO A 187 -21.11 -8.39 23.46
C PRO A 187 -20.44 -7.91 22.17
N LYS A 188 -20.95 -8.40 21.03
CA LYS A 188 -20.59 -7.89 19.71
C LYS A 188 -20.74 -6.37 19.66
N MET A 189 -19.75 -5.67 19.11
CA MET A 189 -19.94 -4.26 18.77
C MET A 189 -21.08 -4.09 17.77
N ASP A 190 -21.93 -3.09 18.03
CA ASP A 190 -22.81 -2.55 16.98
C ASP A 190 -21.94 -1.84 15.93
N ARG A 191 -22.24 -2.07 14.66
CA ARG A 191 -21.37 -1.73 13.53
C ARG A 191 -21.52 -0.27 13.16
N SER A 192 -20.51 0.55 13.46
CA SER A 192 -20.05 1.64 12.56
C SER A 192 -18.86 2.45 13.12
N TYR A 193 -18.00 1.87 13.95
CA TYR A 193 -16.75 2.56 14.26
C TYR A 193 -15.92 2.66 12.98
N ARG A 194 -15.87 3.86 12.40
CA ARG A 194 -14.80 4.18 11.47
C ARG A 194 -13.55 4.28 12.32
N LEU A 195 -12.61 3.39 12.09
CA LEU A 195 -11.29 3.47 12.68
C LEU A 195 -10.42 4.25 11.70
N ASP A 196 -10.67 5.55 11.57
CA ASP A 196 -9.90 6.42 10.69
C ASP A 196 -9.11 7.49 11.45
N ALA A 197 -9.07 7.36 12.77
CA ALA A 197 -8.25 8.18 13.65
C ALA A 197 -7.70 7.36 14.82
N LEU A 198 -6.57 7.84 15.36
CA LEU A 198 -5.97 7.32 16.59
C LEU A 198 -6.98 7.33 17.77
N GLU A 199 -7.79 8.38 17.86
CA GLU A 199 -8.80 8.52 18.93
C GLU A 199 -9.85 7.41 18.86
N ASP A 200 -10.29 7.04 17.66
CA ASP A 200 -11.29 5.99 17.48
C ASP A 200 -10.73 4.61 17.83
N LEU A 201 -9.46 4.35 17.51
CA LEU A 201 -8.76 3.14 17.96
C LEU A 201 -8.61 3.10 19.48
N SER A 202 -8.24 4.23 20.09
CA SER A 202 -8.07 4.33 21.55
C SER A 202 -9.39 4.02 22.25
N ARG A 203 -10.48 4.66 21.81
CA ARG A 203 -11.84 4.39 22.33
C ARG A 203 -12.25 2.93 22.16
N PHE A 204 -11.89 2.31 21.05
CA PHE A 204 -12.16 0.89 20.80
C PHE A 204 -11.42 0.00 21.81
N LEU A 205 -10.11 0.20 21.96
CA LEU A 205 -9.25 -0.62 22.80
C LEU A 205 -9.54 -0.44 24.30
N ASP A 206 -9.94 0.75 24.71
CA ASP A 206 -10.33 1.05 26.10
C ASP A 206 -11.67 0.44 26.47
N TYR A 207 -12.64 0.43 25.53
CA TYR A 207 -13.97 -0.14 25.80
C TYR A 207 -13.93 -1.68 25.83
N TYR A 208 -13.14 -2.30 24.96
CA TYR A 208 -13.01 -3.76 24.89
C TYR A 208 -11.60 -4.18 25.29
N PRO A 209 -11.31 -4.23 26.61
CA PRO A 209 -10.00 -4.67 27.06
C PRO A 209 -9.75 -6.10 26.58
N PRO A 210 -8.53 -6.39 26.14
CA PRO A 210 -8.24 -7.68 25.57
C PRO A 210 -8.35 -8.81 26.59
N LEU A 211 -8.70 -9.99 26.07
CA LEU A 211 -8.65 -11.24 26.78
C LEU A 211 -7.20 -11.63 27.06
N ASN A 212 -6.90 -11.94 28.32
CA ASN A 212 -5.67 -12.64 28.70
C ASN A 212 -5.71 -14.10 28.23
N TYR A 213 -5.52 -14.32 26.93
CA TYR A 213 -5.45 -15.66 26.32
C TYR A 213 -4.02 -16.20 26.29
N ARG A 214 -3.04 -15.30 26.28
CA ARG A 214 -1.59 -15.57 26.31
C ARG A 214 -0.97 -14.90 27.54
N ASP A 215 0.34 -15.06 27.74
CA ASP A 215 1.08 -14.30 28.75
C ASP A 215 0.67 -12.82 28.66
N ARG A 216 0.35 -12.18 29.81
CA ARG A 216 -0.11 -10.77 29.88
C ARG A 216 0.82 -9.86 29.07
N VAL A 217 2.11 -10.14 29.11
CA VAL A 217 3.15 -9.42 28.37
C VAL A 217 2.89 -9.39 26.86
N GLN A 218 2.33 -10.45 26.28
CA GLN A 218 2.06 -10.50 24.85
C GLN A 218 0.84 -9.67 24.45
N VAL A 219 -0.21 -9.68 25.27
CA VAL A 219 -1.43 -8.92 25.02
C VAL A 219 -1.13 -7.42 25.05
N ASP A 220 -0.36 -6.98 26.05
CA ASP A 220 0.08 -5.60 26.16
C ASP A 220 0.88 -5.17 24.92
N ARG A 221 1.78 -6.03 24.42
CA ARG A 221 2.51 -5.76 23.17
C ARG A 221 1.62 -5.61 21.94
N GLU A 222 0.63 -6.47 21.75
CA GLU A 222 -0.26 -6.41 20.58
C GLU A 222 -1.11 -5.11 20.59
N MET A 223 -1.49 -4.60 21.77
CA MET A 223 -2.11 -3.28 21.91
C MET A 223 -1.12 -2.14 21.68
N ASP A 224 0.07 -2.22 22.29
CA ASP A 224 1.13 -1.23 22.12
C ASP A 224 1.50 -1.07 20.65
N ASP A 225 1.57 -2.17 19.90
CA ASP A 225 1.81 -2.18 18.46
C ASP A 225 0.68 -1.44 17.71
N CYS A 226 -0.59 -1.66 18.09
CA CYS A 226 -1.71 -0.94 17.47
C CYS A 226 -1.62 0.57 17.70
N TYR A 227 -1.32 1.00 18.93
CA TYR A 227 -1.10 2.41 19.24
C TYR A 227 0.11 2.98 18.51
N TYR A 228 1.20 2.22 18.42
CA TYR A 228 2.42 2.60 17.73
C TYR A 228 2.14 2.90 16.25
N PHE A 229 1.50 2.00 15.51
CA PHE A 229 1.20 2.23 14.09
C PHE A 229 0.18 3.35 13.86
N ALA A 230 -0.82 3.49 14.74
CA ALA A 230 -1.76 4.59 14.65
C ALA A 230 -1.09 5.95 14.88
N ASN A 231 -0.23 6.06 15.89
CA ASN A 231 0.57 7.25 16.17
C ASN A 231 1.52 7.56 15.01
N MET A 232 2.22 6.57 14.49
CA MET A 232 3.11 6.73 13.34
C MET A 232 2.37 7.27 12.12
N GLY A 233 1.21 6.69 11.77
CA GLY A 233 0.41 7.17 10.64
C GLY A 233 -0.07 8.61 10.83
N ASP A 234 -0.52 8.96 12.03
CA ASP A 234 -0.92 10.34 12.36
C ASP A 234 0.26 11.33 12.32
N GLU A 235 1.44 10.93 12.81
CA GLU A 235 2.66 11.75 12.78
C GLU A 235 3.14 12.01 11.34
N ILE A 236 3.12 10.99 10.48
CA ILE A 236 3.41 11.13 9.04
C ILE A 236 2.44 12.15 8.43
N CYS A 237 1.14 12.00 8.67
CA CYS A 237 0.12 12.92 8.14
C CYS A 237 0.34 14.36 8.61
N ARG A 238 0.63 14.57 9.89
CA ARG A 238 0.91 15.91 10.43
C ARG A 238 2.17 16.52 9.84
N THR A 239 3.24 15.73 9.66
CA THR A 239 4.52 16.20 9.14
C THR A 239 4.39 16.74 7.72
N ILE A 240 3.62 16.06 6.87
CA ILE A 240 3.43 16.45 5.46
C ILE A 240 2.34 17.50 5.29
N MET A 241 1.20 17.37 5.99
CA MET A 241 0.06 18.29 5.82
C MET A 241 0.25 19.64 6.52
N ARG A 242 1.10 19.72 7.55
CA ARG A 242 1.39 20.99 8.28
C ARG A 242 2.77 21.56 7.99
N GLY A 243 3.67 20.73 7.46
CA GLY A 243 5.02 21.12 7.05
C GLY A 243 4.97 22.08 5.89
#